data_AF-A0A8T5QQL4-F1
#
_entry.id   AF-A0A8T5QQL4-F1
#
_cell.length_a   1.000
_cell.length_b   1.000
_cell.length_c   1.000
_cell.angle_alpha   90.00
_cell.angle_beta   90.00
_cell.angle_gamma   90.00
#
_symmetry.space_group_name_H-M   'P 1'
#
loop_
_entity.id
_entity.type
_entity.pdbx_description
1 polymer ?
#
loop_
_entity_poly.entity_id
_entity_poly.type
_entity_poly.pdbx_seq_one_letter_code
_entity_poly.pdbx_strand_id
1 'polypeptide(L)'
;MYYIYILLGGEHDSKPRSKKLLKLVQKNNQFSPYSVICAGFTSFNTHRAKGESEEMSEYLQKKGIPKENIILENRSLDTLGNLVFSYPIVSHKILQTHDEVKIVLITEGFHMARAKSVFKRLFHPLESSRVKFEFAKANTMGLSSFFWKRSAKVIFGRLNNFVFPKNAISNLEKNSLQVTKKYVLNFVIMDAIFADIKRFHLKNFSDFKDYMFALPVYNEKYNASDEMKHKIKQSLYYNLIKIRLSK
;
A
#
# COMPACT_ATOMS: atom_id res chain seq x y z
N MET A 1 -7.11 -21.53 -13.79
CA MET A 1 -6.30 -20.56 -13.00
C MET A 1 -7.08 -19.25 -12.94
N TYR A 2 -7.46 -18.83 -11.75
CA TYR A 2 -8.22 -17.63 -11.46
C TYR A 2 -7.29 -16.56 -10.88
N TYR A 3 -7.39 -15.32 -11.36
CA TYR A 3 -6.53 -14.23 -10.88
C TYR A 3 -7.29 -13.30 -9.95
N ILE A 4 -6.65 -12.87 -8.87
CA ILE A 4 -7.12 -11.79 -7.99
C ILE A 4 -6.03 -10.73 -7.95
N TYR A 5 -6.26 -9.59 -8.60
CA TYR A 5 -5.37 -8.46 -8.63
C TYR A 5 -5.74 -7.49 -7.50
N ILE A 6 -4.79 -7.21 -6.61
CA ILE A 6 -4.95 -6.20 -5.55
C ILE A 6 -4.12 -4.98 -5.94
N LEU A 7 -4.79 -3.88 -6.26
CA LEU A 7 -4.19 -2.63 -6.71
C LEU A 7 -4.20 -1.60 -5.57
N LEU A 8 -3.02 -1.16 -5.11
CA LEU A 8 -2.92 -0.26 -3.94
C LEU A 8 -2.64 1.22 -4.31
N GLY A 9 -3.44 2.13 -3.74
CA GLY A 9 -3.27 3.61 -3.74
C GLY A 9 -3.93 4.33 -4.93
N GLY A 10 -3.92 5.68 -5.01
CA GLY A 10 -4.73 6.42 -6.03
C GLY A 10 -4.19 6.42 -7.46
N GLU A 11 -4.98 6.90 -8.44
CA GLU A 11 -4.65 6.93 -9.88
C GLU A 11 -4.62 8.37 -10.43
N HIS A 12 -3.75 8.64 -11.40
CA HIS A 12 -3.75 9.84 -12.26
C HIS A 12 -2.93 9.51 -13.51
N ASP A 13 -3.02 10.28 -14.60
CA ASP A 13 -2.40 9.90 -15.89
C ASP A 13 -0.90 9.59 -15.84
N SER A 14 -0.17 10.16 -14.89
CA SER A 14 1.26 9.91 -14.61
C SER A 14 1.54 8.73 -13.66
N LYS A 15 0.52 7.99 -13.19
CA LYS A 15 0.69 6.83 -12.30
C LYS A 15 0.66 5.52 -13.09
N PRO A 16 1.44 4.51 -12.67
CA PRO A 16 1.76 3.37 -13.52
C PRO A 16 1.05 2.07 -13.08
N ARG A 17 0.23 2.15 -12.03
CA ARG A 17 -0.36 0.99 -11.34
C ARG A 17 -1.48 0.37 -12.16
N SER A 18 -2.51 1.13 -12.52
CA SER A 18 -3.55 0.63 -13.43
C SER A 18 -2.96 0.25 -14.80
N LYS A 19 -1.96 0.99 -15.30
CA LYS A 19 -1.23 0.60 -16.52
C LYS A 19 -0.51 -0.74 -16.39
N LYS A 20 0.09 -1.03 -15.23
CA LYS A 20 0.74 -2.32 -14.96
C LYS A 20 -0.29 -3.45 -14.90
N LEU A 21 -1.43 -3.22 -14.27
CA LEU A 21 -2.55 -4.16 -14.27
C LEU A 21 -3.01 -4.48 -15.70
N LEU A 22 -3.30 -3.46 -16.51
CA LEU A 22 -3.76 -3.64 -17.89
C LEU A 22 -2.77 -4.49 -18.72
N LYS A 23 -1.46 -4.24 -18.58
CA LYS A 23 -0.43 -5.06 -19.23
C LYS A 23 -0.44 -6.52 -18.77
N LEU A 24 -0.68 -6.79 -17.48
CA LEU A 24 -0.76 -8.15 -16.95
C LEU A 24 -2.00 -8.87 -17.43
N VAL A 25 -3.15 -8.19 -17.42
CA VAL A 25 -4.41 -8.73 -17.93
C VAL A 25 -4.29 -9.09 -19.42
N GLN A 26 -3.74 -8.19 -20.24
CA GLN A 26 -3.46 -8.45 -21.65
C GLN A 26 -2.54 -9.65 -21.85
N LYS A 27 -1.43 -9.71 -21.10
CA LYS A 27 -0.45 -10.80 -21.22
C LYS A 27 -1.03 -12.16 -20.83
N ASN A 28 -1.87 -12.20 -19.79
CA ASN A 28 -2.39 -13.45 -19.25
C ASN A 28 -3.60 -13.97 -20.04
N ASN A 29 -4.10 -13.22 -21.03
CA ASN A 29 -5.27 -13.52 -21.84
C ASN A 29 -6.50 -13.99 -21.04
N GLN A 30 -6.59 -13.56 -19.78
CA GLN A 30 -7.61 -13.96 -18.83
C GLN A 30 -7.96 -12.77 -17.96
N PHE A 31 -9.22 -12.37 -18.06
CA PHE A 31 -9.84 -11.44 -17.16
C PHE A 31 -11.08 -12.11 -16.59
N SER A 32 -11.04 -12.44 -15.30
CA SER A 32 -12.17 -13.10 -14.64
C SER A 32 -13.04 -12.06 -13.93
N PRO A 33 -14.36 -12.25 -13.85
CA PRO A 33 -15.22 -11.38 -13.07
C PRO A 33 -14.79 -11.25 -11.61
N TYR A 34 -14.97 -10.05 -11.06
CA TYR A 34 -14.58 -9.64 -9.71
C TYR A 34 -13.10 -9.87 -9.33
N SER A 35 -12.21 -9.92 -10.32
CA SER A 35 -10.79 -10.19 -10.10
C SER A 35 -9.98 -8.98 -9.65
N VAL A 36 -10.47 -7.75 -9.79
CA VAL A 36 -9.69 -6.54 -9.48
C VAL A 36 -10.20 -5.88 -8.21
N ILE A 37 -9.35 -5.81 -7.20
CA ILE A 37 -9.60 -5.07 -5.97
C ILE A 37 -8.81 -3.75 -6.04
N CYS A 38 -9.52 -2.65 -6.23
CA CYS A 38 -8.98 -1.30 -6.13
C CYS A 38 -9.02 -0.88 -4.66
N ALA A 39 -7.87 -0.86 -3.99
CA ALA A 39 -7.76 -0.57 -2.56
C ALA A 39 -7.14 0.80 -2.29
N GLY A 40 -7.86 1.58 -1.49
CA GLY A 40 -7.45 2.90 -1.05
C GLY A 40 -8.65 3.83 -0.90
N PHE A 41 -8.76 4.52 0.23
CA PHE A 41 -9.59 5.73 0.32
C PHE A 41 -8.73 6.97 0.12
N THR A 42 -7.76 7.16 1.01
CA THR A 42 -6.96 8.39 1.05
C THR A 42 -5.69 8.13 1.86
N SER A 43 -4.58 8.79 1.54
CA SER A 43 -3.35 8.73 2.34
C SER A 43 -3.45 9.62 3.59
N PHE A 44 -4.41 9.32 4.46
CA PHE A 44 -4.80 10.05 5.69
C PHE A 44 -5.50 11.41 5.50
N ASN A 45 -5.89 11.81 4.28
CA ASN A 45 -6.71 13.00 4.05
C ASN A 45 -8.21 12.62 4.02
N THR A 46 -8.86 12.62 5.17
CA THR A 46 -10.27 12.21 5.35
C THR A 46 -11.28 13.16 4.72
N HIS A 47 -10.88 14.38 4.34
CA HIS A 47 -11.75 15.39 3.72
C HIS A 47 -11.82 15.28 2.18
N ARG A 48 -11.17 14.27 1.59
CA ARG A 48 -11.15 14.10 0.14
C ARG A 48 -12.53 13.64 -0.36
N ALA A 49 -13.08 14.39 -1.32
CA ALA A 49 -14.38 14.07 -1.93
C ALA A 49 -14.40 12.74 -2.70
N LYS A 50 -13.26 12.31 -3.23
CA LYS A 50 -13.12 11.12 -4.08
C LYS A 50 -11.99 10.21 -3.63
N GLY A 51 -12.28 8.93 -3.49
CA GLY A 51 -11.32 7.94 -3.01
C GLY A 51 -10.28 7.53 -4.05
N GLU A 52 -9.11 7.08 -3.58
CA GLU A 52 -8.05 6.49 -4.41
C GLU A 52 -8.53 5.28 -5.23
N SER A 53 -9.36 4.43 -4.62
CA SER A 53 -9.99 3.26 -5.25
C SER A 53 -10.96 3.65 -6.37
N GLU A 54 -11.72 4.73 -6.18
CA GLU A 54 -12.65 5.26 -7.18
C GLU A 54 -11.90 5.80 -8.40
N GLU A 55 -10.80 6.54 -8.19
CA GLU A 55 -9.95 7.02 -9.28
C GLU A 55 -9.36 5.87 -10.11
N MET A 56 -8.85 4.83 -9.45
CA MET A 56 -8.37 3.63 -10.14
C MET A 56 -9.48 2.95 -10.93
N SER A 57 -10.65 2.78 -10.32
CA SER A 57 -11.79 2.13 -10.97
C SER A 57 -12.26 2.87 -12.22
N GLU A 58 -12.40 4.19 -12.15
CA GLU A 58 -12.78 4.99 -13.31
C GLU A 58 -11.75 4.95 -14.43
N TYR A 59 -10.46 5.01 -14.08
CA TYR A 59 -9.40 4.88 -15.06
C TYR A 59 -9.48 3.52 -15.77
N LEU A 60 -9.66 2.42 -15.01
CA LEU A 60 -9.78 1.08 -15.58
C LEU A 60 -11.02 0.94 -16.47
N GLN A 61 -12.17 1.47 -16.04
CA GLN A 61 -13.40 1.51 -16.83
C GLN A 61 -13.21 2.28 -18.14
N LYS A 62 -12.56 3.45 -18.10
CA LYS A 62 -12.18 4.22 -19.32
C LYS A 62 -11.24 3.45 -20.25
N LYS A 63 -10.56 2.42 -19.75
CA LYS A 63 -9.68 1.53 -20.53
C LYS A 63 -10.35 0.20 -20.91
N GLY A 64 -11.66 0.09 -20.75
CA GLY A 64 -12.46 -1.04 -21.21
C GLY A 64 -12.61 -2.18 -20.21
N ILE A 65 -12.20 -1.99 -18.95
CA ILE A 65 -12.43 -2.98 -17.89
C ILE A 65 -13.88 -2.87 -17.40
N PRO A 66 -14.70 -3.93 -17.49
CA PRO A 66 -16.07 -3.90 -17.02
C PRO A 66 -16.17 -3.63 -15.51
N LYS A 67 -17.18 -2.87 -15.09
CA LYS A 67 -17.37 -2.45 -13.69
C LYS A 67 -17.58 -3.65 -12.77
N GLU A 68 -18.28 -4.67 -13.24
CA GLU A 68 -18.51 -5.94 -12.56
C GLU A 68 -17.21 -6.72 -12.28
N ASN A 69 -16.11 -6.36 -12.92
CA ASN A 69 -14.82 -7.00 -12.68
C ASN A 69 -13.99 -6.27 -11.60
N ILE A 70 -14.48 -5.14 -11.10
CA ILE A 70 -13.81 -4.26 -10.14
C ILE A 70 -14.59 -4.24 -8.82
N ILE A 71 -13.87 -4.53 -7.73
CA ILE A 71 -14.31 -4.33 -6.35
C ILE A 71 -13.61 -3.09 -5.80
N LEU A 72 -14.39 -2.19 -5.21
CA LEU A 72 -13.87 -1.00 -4.52
C LEU A 72 -13.65 -1.31 -3.04
N GLU A 73 -12.41 -1.18 -2.58
CA GLU A 73 -12.07 -1.09 -1.16
C GLU A 73 -11.73 0.37 -0.84
N ASN A 74 -12.71 1.10 -0.31
CA ASN A 74 -12.64 2.55 -0.06
C ASN A 74 -12.64 2.90 1.44
N ARG A 75 -12.20 1.97 2.29
CA ARG A 75 -12.15 2.16 3.76
C ARG A 75 -10.76 2.53 4.25
N SER A 76 -9.74 1.98 3.60
CA SER A 76 -8.33 2.13 4.00
C SER A 76 -7.75 3.54 3.89
N LEU A 77 -6.90 3.90 4.86
CA LEU A 77 -6.22 5.19 4.98
C LEU A 77 -4.71 5.09 4.75
N ASP A 78 -4.19 3.87 4.67
CA ASP A 78 -2.76 3.58 4.52
C ASP A 78 -2.51 2.18 3.92
N THR A 79 -1.24 1.79 3.81
CA THR A 79 -0.86 0.47 3.27
C THR A 79 -1.29 -0.70 4.17
N LEU A 80 -1.36 -0.52 5.49
CA LEU A 80 -1.79 -1.59 6.40
C LEU A 80 -3.28 -1.87 6.18
N GLY A 81 -4.12 -0.84 6.25
CA GLY A 81 -5.55 -1.00 6.08
C GLY A 81 -5.96 -1.37 4.67
N ASN A 82 -5.21 -0.95 3.64
CA ASN A 82 -5.38 -1.46 2.28
C ASN A 82 -5.41 -2.99 2.27
N LEU A 83 -4.46 -3.61 2.97
CA LEU A 83 -4.32 -5.05 3.03
C LEU A 83 -5.32 -5.70 4.00
N VAL A 84 -5.55 -5.10 5.18
CA VAL A 84 -6.52 -5.59 6.17
C VAL A 84 -7.93 -5.59 5.59
N PHE A 85 -8.37 -4.52 4.93
CA PHE A 85 -9.71 -4.48 4.33
C PHE A 85 -9.84 -5.31 3.05
N SER A 86 -8.75 -5.53 2.31
CA SER A 86 -8.74 -6.43 1.16
C SER A 86 -8.78 -7.91 1.54
N TYR A 87 -8.20 -8.30 2.68
CA TYR A 87 -8.12 -9.68 3.14
C TYR A 87 -9.47 -10.44 3.14
N PRO A 88 -10.56 -9.92 3.76
CA PRO A 88 -11.84 -10.63 3.75
C PRO A 88 -12.45 -10.76 2.35
N ILE A 89 -12.24 -9.76 1.47
CA ILE A 89 -12.71 -9.78 0.08
C ILE A 89 -12.03 -10.94 -0.67
N VAL A 90 -10.70 -11.02 -0.55
CA VAL A 90 -9.89 -12.06 -1.20
C VAL A 90 -10.22 -13.44 -0.65
N SER A 91 -10.31 -13.57 0.68
CA SER A 91 -10.62 -14.83 1.36
C SER A 91 -11.98 -15.38 0.90
N HIS A 92 -12.99 -14.52 0.85
CA HIS A 92 -14.32 -14.91 0.36
C HIS A 92 -14.28 -15.34 -1.11
N LYS A 93 -13.51 -14.65 -1.96
CA LYS A 93 -13.35 -15.02 -3.37
C LYS A 93 -12.66 -16.36 -3.57
N ILE A 94 -11.64 -16.68 -2.77
CA ILE A 94 -10.98 -17.99 -2.81
C ILE A 94 -11.98 -19.11 -2.49
N LEU A 95 -12.85 -18.90 -1.50
CA LEU A 95 -13.89 -19.88 -1.13
C LEU A 95 -14.95 -20.08 -2.22
N GLN A 96 -15.15 -19.10 -3.11
CA GLN A 96 -16.14 -19.15 -4.20
C GLN A 96 -15.64 -19.85 -5.47
N THR A 97 -14.34 -20.22 -5.55
CA THR A 97 -13.77 -20.84 -6.76
C THR A 97 -13.15 -22.20 -6.46
N HIS A 98 -13.26 -23.11 -7.44
CA HIS A 98 -12.61 -24.42 -7.40
C HIS A 98 -11.26 -24.44 -8.18
N ASP A 99 -10.89 -23.32 -8.80
CA ASP A 99 -9.63 -23.19 -9.55
C ASP A 99 -8.41 -22.95 -8.65
N GLU A 100 -7.21 -23.17 -9.20
CA GLU A 100 -6.00 -22.53 -8.68
C GLU A 100 -6.16 -21.00 -8.73
N VAL A 101 -5.86 -20.33 -7.62
CA VAL A 101 -5.95 -18.88 -7.48
C VAL A 101 -4.56 -18.28 -7.44
N LYS A 102 -4.34 -17.23 -8.24
CA LYS A 102 -3.15 -16.39 -8.15
C LYS A 102 -3.53 -15.00 -7.66
N ILE A 103 -3.03 -14.64 -6.48
CA ILE A 103 -3.20 -13.30 -5.91
C ILE A 103 -2.01 -12.43 -6.33
N VAL A 104 -2.28 -11.39 -7.09
CA VAL A 104 -1.25 -10.50 -7.64
C VAL A 104 -1.34 -9.15 -6.95
N LEU A 105 -0.37 -8.83 -6.10
CA LEU A 105 -0.26 -7.52 -5.47
C LEU A 105 0.44 -6.53 -6.41
N ILE A 106 -0.22 -5.43 -6.73
CA ILE A 106 0.26 -4.40 -7.64
C ILE A 106 0.36 -3.07 -6.89
N THR A 107 1.57 -2.52 -6.85
CA THR A 107 1.81 -1.15 -6.39
C THR A 107 3.09 -0.58 -7.00
N GLU A 108 3.43 0.67 -6.67
CA GLU A 108 4.67 1.31 -7.10
C GLU A 108 5.91 0.67 -6.48
N GLY A 109 7.04 0.74 -7.18
CA GLY A 109 8.29 0.09 -6.80
C GLY A 109 8.73 0.41 -5.35
N PHE A 110 8.57 1.64 -4.90
CA PHE A 110 8.96 2.06 -3.55
C PHE A 110 7.98 1.69 -2.44
N HIS A 111 6.70 1.55 -2.78
CA HIS A 111 5.70 1.02 -1.86
C HIS A 111 5.74 -0.52 -1.77
N MET A 112 6.27 -1.18 -2.80
CA MET A 112 6.25 -2.64 -2.89
C MET A 112 6.96 -3.32 -1.72
N ALA A 113 8.09 -2.80 -1.24
CA ALA A 113 8.81 -3.41 -0.12
C ALA A 113 7.93 -3.51 1.14
N ARG A 114 7.27 -2.40 1.50
CA ARG A 114 6.33 -2.34 2.62
C ARG A 114 5.10 -3.20 2.38
N ALA A 115 4.44 -3.03 1.23
CA ALA A 115 3.20 -3.73 0.90
C ALA A 115 3.39 -5.25 0.86
N LYS A 116 4.43 -5.74 0.17
CA LYS A 116 4.79 -7.17 0.12
C LYS A 116 5.00 -7.75 1.51
N SER A 117 5.64 -6.99 2.40
CA SER A 117 5.99 -7.49 3.71
C SER A 117 4.80 -7.64 4.65
N VAL A 118 3.90 -6.65 4.65
CA VAL A 118 2.63 -6.75 5.40
C VAL A 118 1.76 -7.84 4.78
N PHE A 119 1.67 -7.89 3.44
CA PHE A 119 0.92 -8.91 2.71
C PHE A 119 1.36 -10.32 3.11
N LYS A 120 2.67 -10.61 3.07
CA LYS A 120 3.22 -11.92 3.42
C LYS A 120 2.92 -12.38 4.84
N ARG A 121 2.65 -11.47 5.78
CA ARG A 121 2.29 -11.84 7.15
C ARG A 121 0.80 -12.06 7.30
N LEU A 122 0.02 -11.14 6.73
CA LEU A 122 -1.43 -11.17 6.81
C LEU A 122 -2.07 -12.29 5.96
N PHE A 123 -1.57 -12.49 4.74
CA PHE A 123 -2.13 -13.42 3.75
C PHE A 123 -1.51 -14.81 3.82
N HIS A 124 -0.43 -15.03 4.59
CA HIS A 124 0.19 -16.36 4.74
C HIS A 124 -0.81 -17.49 5.06
N PRO A 125 -1.84 -17.30 5.92
CA PRO A 125 -2.82 -18.36 6.18
C PRO A 125 -3.61 -18.80 4.94
N LEU A 126 -3.64 -18.00 3.87
CA LEU A 126 -4.30 -18.34 2.61
C LEU A 126 -3.39 -19.09 1.64
N GLU A 127 -2.07 -19.13 1.88
CA GLU A 127 -1.11 -19.79 0.99
C GLU A 127 -1.31 -21.31 1.02
N SER A 128 -1.40 -21.92 -0.15
CA SER A 128 -1.59 -23.38 -0.29
C SER A 128 -1.14 -23.84 -1.67
N SER A 129 -1.22 -25.15 -1.95
CA SER A 129 -0.96 -25.67 -3.30
C SER A 129 -1.85 -25.01 -4.37
N ARG A 130 -3.08 -24.63 -3.99
CA ARG A 130 -4.05 -23.96 -4.87
C ARG A 130 -3.94 -22.44 -4.88
N VAL A 131 -3.26 -21.81 -3.92
CA VAL A 131 -3.24 -20.34 -3.79
C VAL A 131 -1.81 -19.84 -3.83
N LYS A 132 -1.45 -19.11 -4.89
CA LYS A 132 -0.10 -18.59 -5.12
C LYS A 132 -0.07 -17.06 -5.06
N PHE A 133 1.01 -16.51 -4.54
CA PHE A 133 1.20 -15.07 -4.44
C PHE A 133 2.20 -14.55 -5.49
N GLU A 134 1.85 -13.46 -6.17
CA GLU A 134 2.72 -12.75 -7.09
C GLU A 134 2.79 -11.25 -6.74
N PHE A 135 3.94 -10.62 -7.02
CA PHE A 135 4.17 -9.21 -6.70
C PHE A 135 4.64 -8.46 -7.94
N ALA A 136 3.78 -7.58 -8.47
CA ALA A 136 4.07 -6.84 -9.69
C ALA A 136 4.30 -5.36 -9.40
N LYS A 137 5.53 -4.90 -9.64
CA LYS A 137 5.91 -3.50 -9.46
C LYS A 137 5.50 -2.69 -10.68
N ALA A 138 4.83 -1.57 -10.44
CA ALA A 138 4.63 -0.53 -11.43
C ALA A 138 5.91 0.31 -11.57
N ASN A 139 6.25 0.72 -12.80
CA ASN A 139 7.42 1.54 -13.07
C ASN A 139 7.31 2.85 -12.28
N THR A 140 8.25 3.08 -11.39
CA THR A 140 8.29 4.33 -10.60
C THR A 140 9.11 5.36 -11.39
N MET A 141 8.73 6.63 -11.31
CA MET A 141 9.52 7.72 -11.92
C MET A 141 11.01 7.51 -11.58
N GLY A 142 11.83 7.44 -12.62
CA GLY A 142 13.13 6.77 -12.62
C GLY A 142 14.07 7.20 -11.50
N LEU A 143 14.32 6.31 -10.56
CA LEU A 143 15.47 6.37 -9.68
C LEU A 143 16.08 4.98 -9.63
N SER A 144 17.16 4.82 -10.41
CA SER A 144 17.97 3.61 -10.44
C SER A 144 18.37 3.21 -9.02
N SER A 145 18.49 1.90 -8.78
CA SER A 145 19.03 1.27 -7.56
C SER A 145 20.33 1.95 -7.05
N PHE A 146 21.09 2.57 -7.95
CA PHE A 146 22.33 3.30 -7.72
C PHE A 146 22.14 4.63 -6.96
N PHE A 147 21.05 5.35 -7.18
CA PHE A 147 20.73 6.58 -6.45
C PHE A 147 20.46 6.30 -4.96
N TRP A 148 19.96 5.11 -4.60
CA TRP A 148 19.56 4.78 -3.23
C TRP A 148 20.74 4.61 -2.26
N LYS A 149 21.80 3.91 -2.70
CA LYS A 149 23.03 3.73 -1.89
C LYS A 149 23.76 5.06 -1.69
N ARG A 150 23.75 5.92 -2.72
CA ARG A 150 24.41 7.23 -2.66
C ARG A 150 23.56 8.23 -1.85
N SER A 151 22.24 8.29 -2.05
CA SER A 151 21.34 9.18 -1.30
C SER A 151 21.27 8.83 0.19
N ALA A 152 21.26 7.57 0.59
CA ALA A 152 21.33 7.23 2.02
C ALA A 152 22.64 7.73 2.67
N LYS A 153 23.79 7.48 2.01
CA LYS A 153 25.12 7.94 2.47
C LYS A 153 25.26 9.46 2.43
N VAL A 154 24.66 10.11 1.44
CA VAL A 154 24.61 11.57 1.26
C VAL A 154 23.62 12.22 2.22
N ILE A 155 22.51 11.58 2.65
CA ILE A 155 21.62 12.11 3.70
C ILE A 155 22.33 12.08 5.05
N PHE A 156 23.02 10.97 5.36
CA PHE A 156 23.87 10.89 6.55
C PHE A 156 25.04 11.89 6.51
N GLY A 157 25.62 12.17 5.33
CA GLY A 157 26.69 13.15 5.17
C GLY A 157 26.26 14.63 5.03
N ARG A 158 25.09 14.91 4.43
CA ARG A 158 24.55 16.27 4.21
C ARG A 158 23.81 16.83 5.42
N LEU A 159 23.38 15.99 6.37
CA LEU A 159 23.00 16.48 7.71
C LEU A 159 24.17 17.18 8.41
N ASN A 160 25.41 16.86 8.04
CA ASN A 160 26.60 17.47 8.63
C ASN A 160 27.12 18.70 7.87
N ASN A 161 26.91 18.88 6.55
CA ASN A 161 27.64 19.89 5.75
C ASN A 161 26.91 20.33 4.45
N PHE A 162 25.92 21.23 4.52
CA PHE A 162 25.24 21.78 3.33
C PHE A 162 26.03 22.90 2.62
N VAL A 163 26.09 22.94 1.27
CA VAL A 163 25.62 24.02 0.35
C VAL A 163 25.68 23.54 -1.14
N PHE A 164 24.67 23.84 -1.97
CA PHE A 164 24.72 23.78 -3.45
C PHE A 164 23.98 25.00 -4.10
N PRO A 165 24.33 25.43 -5.34
CA PRO A 165 23.80 26.65 -5.98
C PRO A 165 22.38 26.50 -6.58
N LYS A 166 21.66 27.63 -6.63
CA LYS A 166 20.23 27.73 -6.26
C LYS A 166 19.14 27.31 -7.27
N ASN A 167 19.34 27.27 -8.59
CA ASN A 167 18.17 27.37 -9.51
C ASN A 167 17.84 26.10 -10.33
N ALA A 168 18.80 25.46 -11.01
CA ALA A 168 18.52 24.20 -11.75
C ALA A 168 18.50 22.96 -10.85
N ILE A 169 19.31 23.02 -9.80
CA ILE A 169 19.35 22.05 -8.72
C ILE A 169 18.09 22.19 -7.85
N SER A 170 17.47 23.37 -7.72
CA SER A 170 16.29 23.57 -6.86
C SER A 170 15.09 22.69 -7.22
N ASN A 171 14.70 22.55 -8.49
CA ASN A 171 13.53 21.73 -8.84
C ASN A 171 13.83 20.22 -8.81
N LEU A 172 15.03 19.82 -9.27
CA LEU A 172 15.47 18.42 -9.20
C LEU A 172 15.81 18.01 -7.76
N GLU A 173 16.35 18.87 -6.91
CA GLU A 173 16.55 18.65 -5.47
C GLU A 173 15.26 18.74 -4.71
N LYS A 174 14.37 19.71 -4.95
CA LYS A 174 13.07 19.75 -4.27
C LYS A 174 12.27 18.47 -4.57
N ASN A 175 12.26 18.02 -5.82
CA ASN A 175 11.61 16.76 -6.20
C ASN A 175 12.39 15.54 -5.72
N SER A 176 13.71 15.45 -5.88
CA SER A 176 14.51 14.30 -5.43
C SER A 176 14.63 14.21 -3.91
N LEU A 177 14.65 15.33 -3.18
CA LEU A 177 14.55 15.40 -1.72
C LEU A 177 13.14 15.04 -1.27
N GLN A 178 12.09 15.51 -1.95
CA GLN A 178 10.73 15.08 -1.64
C GLN A 178 10.54 13.59 -1.90
N VAL A 179 11.09 13.07 -2.99
CA VAL A 179 11.12 11.65 -3.33
C VAL A 179 11.94 10.90 -2.28
N THR A 180 13.17 11.31 -2.00
CA THR A 180 14.03 10.73 -0.96
C THR A 180 13.33 10.72 0.40
N LYS A 181 12.69 11.83 0.82
CA LYS A 181 11.88 11.93 2.04
C LYS A 181 10.72 10.95 2.02
N LYS A 182 10.00 10.80 0.90
CA LYS A 182 8.93 9.79 0.75
C LYS A 182 9.49 8.37 0.93
N TYR A 183 10.67 8.07 0.41
CA TYR A 183 11.26 6.73 0.51
C TYR A 183 11.80 6.43 1.91
N VAL A 184 12.56 7.36 2.51
CA VAL A 184 12.99 7.27 3.91
C VAL A 184 11.77 7.07 4.81
N LEU A 185 10.72 7.85 4.59
CA LEU A 185 9.46 7.69 5.32
C LEU A 185 8.81 6.31 5.10
N ASN A 186 8.86 5.74 3.88
CA ASN A 186 8.35 4.39 3.64
C ASN A 186 9.13 3.34 4.45
N PHE A 187 10.45 3.45 4.54
CA PHE A 187 11.29 2.56 5.35
C PHE A 187 11.00 2.73 6.84
N VAL A 188 10.98 3.97 7.34
CA VAL A 188 10.63 4.25 8.74
C VAL A 188 9.26 3.70 9.11
N ILE A 189 8.26 3.87 8.23
CA ILE A 189 6.92 3.28 8.43
C ILE A 189 6.99 1.75 8.43
N MET A 190 7.72 1.14 7.49
CA MET A 190 7.86 -0.31 7.42
C MET A 190 8.51 -0.88 8.70
N ASP A 191 9.59 -0.26 9.15
CA ASP A 191 10.32 -0.67 10.35
C ASP A 191 9.47 -0.50 11.60
N ALA A 192 8.69 0.59 11.70
CA ALA A 192 7.74 0.81 12.79
C ALA A 192 6.64 -0.27 12.81
N ILE A 193 6.02 -0.57 11.65
CA ILE A 193 5.03 -1.66 11.54
C ILE A 193 5.66 -2.99 11.95
N PHE A 194 6.90 -3.27 11.56
CA PHE A 194 7.57 -4.53 11.92
C PHE A 194 7.91 -4.64 13.39
N ALA A 195 8.40 -3.56 14.00
CA ALA A 195 8.65 -3.50 15.43
C ALA A 195 7.35 -3.77 16.19
N ASP A 196 6.25 -3.16 15.76
CA ASP A 196 4.94 -3.34 16.38
C ASP A 196 4.37 -4.75 16.15
N ILE A 197 4.53 -5.34 14.96
CA ILE A 197 4.16 -6.74 14.72
C ILE A 197 4.83 -7.67 15.72
N LYS A 198 6.12 -7.47 15.99
CA LYS A 198 6.85 -8.26 16.99
C LYS A 198 6.36 -7.97 18.40
N ARG A 199 6.23 -6.69 18.76
CA ARG A 199 5.84 -6.22 20.10
C ARG A 199 4.44 -6.68 20.50
N PHE A 200 3.48 -6.57 19.60
CA PHE A 200 2.08 -6.92 19.83
C PHE A 200 1.74 -8.34 19.36
N HIS A 201 2.74 -9.12 18.96
CA HIS A 201 2.59 -10.51 18.52
C HIS A 201 1.49 -10.72 17.46
N LEU A 202 1.45 -9.83 16.45
CA LEU A 202 0.44 -9.90 15.39
C LEU A 202 0.69 -11.11 14.48
N LYS A 203 -0.17 -12.12 14.56
CA LYS A 203 -0.01 -13.42 13.91
C LYS A 203 -1.14 -13.73 12.92
N ASN A 204 -2.36 -13.32 13.21
CA ASN A 204 -3.54 -13.66 12.42
C ASN A 204 -4.33 -12.41 11.99
N PHE A 205 -5.32 -12.59 11.11
CA PHE A 205 -6.15 -11.50 10.61
C PHE A 205 -6.80 -10.66 11.72
N SER A 206 -7.29 -11.28 12.80
CA SER A 206 -7.90 -10.55 13.91
C SER A 206 -6.88 -9.63 14.57
N ASP A 207 -5.67 -10.11 14.86
CA ASP A 207 -4.63 -9.29 15.48
C ASP A 207 -4.32 -8.05 14.63
N PHE A 208 -4.14 -8.21 13.32
CA PHE A 208 -3.89 -7.10 12.40
C PHE A 208 -5.07 -6.13 12.31
N LYS A 209 -6.29 -6.65 12.30
CA LYS A 209 -7.53 -5.86 12.27
C LYS A 209 -7.66 -5.02 13.54
N ASP A 210 -7.52 -5.64 14.71
CA ASP A 210 -7.67 -4.99 16.01
C ASP A 210 -6.57 -3.95 16.23
N TYR A 211 -5.33 -4.28 15.84
CA TYR A 211 -4.21 -3.33 15.83
C TYR A 211 -4.47 -2.13 14.91
N MET A 212 -4.94 -2.36 13.67
CA MET A 212 -5.26 -1.29 12.73
C MET A 212 -6.34 -0.35 13.29
N PHE A 213 -7.42 -0.91 13.85
CA PHE A 213 -8.52 -0.09 14.40
C PHE A 213 -8.12 0.71 15.63
N ALA A 214 -7.09 0.28 16.37
CA ALA A 214 -6.57 1.04 17.49
C ALA A 214 -5.72 2.26 17.07
N LEU A 215 -5.24 2.33 15.81
CA LEU A 215 -4.47 3.49 15.31
C LEU A 215 -5.31 4.77 15.33
N PRO A 216 -4.71 5.96 15.58
CA PRO A 216 -5.47 7.18 15.88
C PRO A 216 -6.51 7.51 14.81
N VAL A 217 -6.10 7.46 13.54
CA VAL A 217 -6.93 7.84 12.39
C VAL A 217 -8.07 6.84 12.12
N TYR A 218 -7.85 5.55 12.40
CA TYR A 218 -8.87 4.52 12.21
C TYR A 218 -9.84 4.51 13.38
N ASN A 219 -9.33 4.72 14.59
CA ASN A 219 -10.16 4.89 15.77
C ASN A 219 -11.09 6.11 15.61
N GLU A 220 -10.57 7.25 15.18
CA GLU A 220 -11.37 8.44 14.92
C GLU A 220 -12.45 8.18 13.85
N LYS A 221 -12.08 7.52 12.74
CA LYS A 221 -13.01 7.25 11.63
C LYS A 221 -14.08 6.20 11.96
N TYR A 222 -13.77 5.19 12.78
CA TYR A 222 -14.60 3.98 12.94
C TYR A 222 -15.05 3.70 14.38
N ASN A 223 -14.70 4.55 15.35
CA ASN A 223 -15.04 4.39 16.76
C ASN A 223 -14.67 3.00 17.33
N ALA A 224 -13.38 2.67 17.34
CA ALA A 224 -12.87 1.37 17.79
C ALA A 224 -13.04 1.16 19.33
N SER A 225 -12.75 -0.04 19.85
CA SER A 225 -12.89 -0.37 21.29
C SER A 225 -11.75 0.18 22.18
N ASP A 226 -12.04 0.56 23.42
CA ASP A 226 -11.08 1.27 24.30
C ASP A 226 -9.90 0.42 24.81
N GLU A 227 -10.07 -0.90 24.93
CA GLU A 227 -9.04 -1.77 25.53
C GLU A 227 -7.75 -1.81 24.70
N MET A 228 -7.87 -1.93 23.37
CA MET A 228 -6.72 -1.93 22.47
C MET A 228 -6.14 -0.51 22.33
N LYS A 229 -6.97 0.54 22.37
CA LYS A 229 -6.52 1.95 22.29
C LYS A 229 -5.46 2.28 23.34
N HIS A 230 -5.64 1.81 24.57
CA HIS A 230 -4.70 2.12 25.66
C HIS A 230 -3.35 1.40 25.46
N LYS A 231 -3.39 0.13 25.04
CA LYS A 231 -2.20 -0.71 24.84
C LYS A 231 -1.31 -0.21 23.70
N ILE A 232 -1.89 0.35 22.63
CA ILE A 232 -1.08 0.76 21.46
C ILE A 232 -0.44 2.14 21.56
N LYS A 233 -0.59 2.90 22.66
CA LYS A 233 0.14 4.18 22.82
C LYS A 233 1.67 4.01 22.76
N GLN A 234 2.16 2.80 23.03
CA GLN A 234 3.57 2.43 22.92
C GLN A 234 3.99 1.95 21.51
N SER A 235 3.06 1.92 20.54
CA SER A 235 3.33 1.55 19.15
C SER A 235 4.17 2.62 18.46
N LEU A 236 5.22 2.21 17.74
CA LEU A 236 6.02 3.12 16.93
C LEU A 236 5.18 3.68 15.78
N TYR A 237 4.37 2.85 15.15
CA TYR A 237 3.53 3.25 14.03
C TYR A 237 2.40 4.19 14.45
N TYR A 238 1.78 3.96 15.60
CA TYR A 238 0.83 4.87 16.24
C TYR A 238 1.43 6.26 16.40
N ASN A 239 2.63 6.34 16.97
CA ASN A 239 3.31 7.61 17.21
C ASN A 239 3.68 8.31 15.89
N LEU A 240 4.13 7.57 14.88
CA LEU A 240 4.38 8.13 13.54
C LEU A 240 3.10 8.68 12.89
N ILE A 241 1.98 7.98 12.99
CA ILE A 241 0.69 8.46 12.49
C ILE A 241 0.28 9.73 13.25
N LYS A 242 0.38 9.74 14.58
CA LYS A 242 0.04 10.91 15.39
C LYS A 242 0.84 12.15 14.99
N ILE A 243 2.17 12.02 14.83
CA ILE A 243 3.05 13.11 14.36
C ILE A 243 2.67 13.57 12.95
N ARG A 244 2.18 12.67 12.11
CA ARG A 244 1.75 13.00 10.75
C ARG A 244 0.43 13.76 10.73
N LEU A 245 -0.50 13.43 11.62
CA LEU A 245 -1.80 14.10 11.75
C LEU A 245 -1.69 15.48 12.42
N SER A 246 -0.65 15.72 13.21
CA SER A 246 -0.41 17.02 13.88
C SER A 246 0.30 18.06 13.01
N LYS A 247 0.48 17.80 11.70
CA LYS A 247 1.17 18.67 10.74
C LYS A 247 0.19 19.10 9.66
#